data_AF-A0AB73IKN1-F1
#
_entry.id   AF-A0AB73IKN1-F1
#
_cell.length_a   1.000
_cell.length_b   1.000
_cell.length_c   1.000
_cell.angle_alpha   90.00
_cell.angle_beta   90.00
_cell.angle_gamma   90.00
#
_symmetry.space_group_name_H-M   'P 1'
#
loop_
_entity.id
_entity.type
_entity.pdbx_description
1 polymer ?
#
loop_
_entity_poly.entity_id
_entity_poly.type
_entity_poly.pdbx_seq_one_letter_code
_entity_poly.pdbx_strand_id
1 'polypeptide(L)'
;MSAQRQITALKRSGARRERLDEALRGALAQRQNERTACCAQADAAAQRHAELDAVVRMYRQRIAAMMTGAEPFSIDNFTSIRRYTETVEERLAHAQSELNEARAAIAAKDEEIAAARRDIAQNRGRIDMCEQRVKKLEAVLDGIAADAEDEETEEMALARLGRK
;
A
#
# COMPACT_ATOMS: atom_id res chain seq x y z
N MET A 1 13.87 35.29 14.85
CA MET A 1 14.20 34.94 13.44
C MET A 1 13.36 35.86 12.55
N SER A 2 13.92 36.54 11.54
CA SER A 2 13.12 37.40 10.63
C SER A 2 12.10 36.55 9.85
N ALA A 3 10.89 37.06 9.64
CA ALA A 3 9.80 36.38 8.92
C ALA A 3 10.23 35.88 7.53
N GLN A 4 11.09 36.63 6.84
CA GLN A 4 11.64 36.23 5.54
C GLN A 4 12.52 34.96 5.62
N ARG A 5 13.27 34.80 6.71
CA ARG A 5 14.07 33.58 6.96
C ARG A 5 13.15 32.39 7.26
N GLN A 6 12.04 32.63 7.98
CA GLN A 6 11.05 31.61 8.28
C GLN A 6 10.32 31.13 7.02
N ILE A 7 9.88 32.04 6.15
CA ILE A 7 9.29 31.71 4.84
C ILE A 7 10.25 30.86 4.01
N THR A 8 11.52 31.29 3.89
CA THR A 8 12.55 30.56 3.15
C THR A 8 12.74 29.14 3.71
N ALA A 9 12.78 28.98 5.04
CA ALA A 9 12.91 27.68 5.68
C ALA A 9 11.69 26.78 5.42
N LEU A 10 10.47 27.33 5.47
CA LEU A 10 9.23 26.61 5.19
C LEU A 10 9.14 26.18 3.71
N LYS A 11 9.47 27.07 2.76
CA LYS A 11 9.51 26.72 1.32
C LYS A 11 10.50 25.58 1.04
N ARG A 12 11.70 25.62 1.63
CA ARG A 12 12.68 24.51 1.54
C ARG A 12 12.15 23.23 2.17
N SER A 13 11.44 23.34 3.28
CA SER A 13 10.82 22.22 3.99
C SER A 13 9.68 21.57 3.18
N GLY A 14 8.89 22.37 2.45
CA GLY A 14 7.88 21.93 1.49
C GLY A 14 8.51 21.19 0.31
N ALA A 15 9.48 21.81 -0.36
CA ALA A 15 10.19 21.20 -1.50
C ALA A 15 10.84 19.85 -1.16
N ARG A 16 11.38 19.69 0.06
CA ARG A 16 11.89 18.39 0.53
C ARG A 16 10.78 17.35 0.68
N ARG A 17 9.60 17.75 1.15
CA ARG A 17 8.45 16.85 1.32
C ARG A 17 7.80 16.49 -0.01
N GLU A 18 7.81 17.37 -1.00
CA GLU A 18 7.36 17.05 -2.36
C GLU A 18 8.21 15.93 -2.98
N ARG A 19 9.55 16.03 -2.88
CA ARG A 19 10.46 14.95 -3.31
C ARG A 19 10.22 13.65 -2.55
N LEU A 20 9.95 13.74 -1.24
CA LEU A 20 9.57 12.59 -0.44
C LEU A 20 8.23 12.00 -0.90
N ASP A 21 7.24 12.83 -1.27
CA ASP A 21 5.95 12.36 -1.79
C ASP A 21 6.12 11.54 -3.07
N GLU A 22 6.97 12.01 -3.98
CA GLU A 22 7.32 11.27 -5.20
C GLU A 22 7.97 9.92 -4.87
N ALA A 23 8.94 9.90 -3.95
CA ALA A 23 9.58 8.66 -3.50
C ALA A 23 8.58 7.70 -2.83
N LEU A 24 7.66 8.22 -2.00
CA LEU A 24 6.61 7.42 -1.35
C LEU A 24 5.64 6.82 -2.37
N ARG A 25 5.25 7.58 -3.40
CA ARG A 25 4.40 7.08 -4.49
C ARG A 25 5.11 6.01 -5.31
N GLY A 26 6.39 6.19 -5.61
CA GLY A 26 7.22 5.16 -6.27
C GLY A 26 7.27 3.88 -5.44
N ALA A 27 7.52 3.99 -4.14
CA ALA A 27 7.55 2.84 -3.23
C ALA A 27 6.16 2.18 -3.07
N LEU A 28 5.06 2.94 -3.14
CA LEU A 28 3.70 2.38 -3.16
C LEU A 28 3.46 1.57 -4.44
N ALA A 29 3.83 2.11 -5.60
CA ALA A 29 3.69 1.41 -6.87
C ALA A 29 4.49 0.08 -6.88
N GLN A 30 5.72 0.10 -6.34
CA GLN A 30 6.51 -1.12 -6.16
C GLN A 30 5.80 -2.15 -5.29
N ARG A 31 5.26 -1.76 -4.13
CA ARG A 31 4.50 -2.68 -3.26
C ARG A 31 3.26 -3.25 -3.94
N GLN A 32 2.57 -2.47 -4.77
CA GLN A 32 1.43 -2.96 -5.56
C GLN A 32 1.85 -3.98 -6.62
N ASN A 33 3.02 -3.82 -7.24
CA ASN A 33 3.58 -4.81 -8.15
C ASN A 33 3.96 -6.10 -7.41
N GLU A 34 4.61 -5.99 -6.25
CA GLU A 34 4.95 -7.12 -5.40
C GLU A 34 3.68 -7.87 -4.95
N ARG A 35 2.63 -7.16 -4.54
CA ARG A 35 1.33 -7.77 -4.21
C ARG A 35 0.75 -8.53 -5.39
N THR A 36 0.80 -7.97 -6.60
CA THR A 36 0.33 -8.64 -7.82
C THR A 36 1.10 -9.94 -8.07
N ALA A 37 2.41 -9.95 -7.84
CA ALA A 37 3.22 -11.17 -7.91
C ALA A 37 2.81 -12.21 -6.86
N CYS A 38 2.54 -11.78 -5.62
CA CYS A 38 2.00 -12.67 -4.58
C CYS A 38 0.63 -13.24 -4.94
N CYS A 39 -0.26 -12.45 -5.56
CA CYS A 39 -1.54 -12.93 -6.07
C CYS A 39 -1.35 -14.03 -7.12
N ALA A 40 -0.46 -13.82 -8.10
CA ALA A 40 -0.16 -14.84 -9.11
C ALA A 40 0.40 -16.13 -8.50
N GLN A 41 1.23 -16.03 -7.46
CA GLN A 41 1.73 -17.19 -6.71
C GLN A 41 0.62 -17.93 -5.97
N ALA A 42 -0.29 -17.21 -5.32
CA ALA A 42 -1.43 -17.80 -4.62
C ALA A 42 -2.41 -18.48 -5.60
N ASP A 43 -2.65 -17.90 -6.77
CA ASP A 43 -3.48 -18.50 -7.81
C ASP A 43 -2.87 -19.80 -8.33
N ALA A 44 -1.55 -19.81 -8.57
CA ALA A 44 -0.84 -21.03 -8.97
C ALA A 44 -0.87 -22.11 -7.87
N ALA A 45 -0.71 -21.73 -6.59
CA ALA A 45 -0.83 -22.66 -5.48
C ALA A 45 -2.27 -23.21 -5.33
N ALA A 46 -3.28 -22.38 -5.56
CA ALA A 46 -4.68 -22.77 -5.53
C ALA A 46 -5.02 -23.77 -6.64
N GLN A 47 -4.49 -23.56 -7.85
CA GLN A 47 -4.63 -24.50 -8.95
C GLN A 47 -4.01 -25.86 -8.62
N ARG A 48 -2.76 -25.88 -8.16
CA ARG A 48 -2.07 -27.13 -7.74
C ARG A 48 -2.86 -27.87 -6.65
N HIS A 49 -3.34 -27.14 -5.65
CA HIS A 49 -4.18 -27.72 -4.59
C HIS A 49 -5.46 -28.34 -5.16
N ALA A 50 -6.17 -27.61 -6.03
CA ALA A 50 -7.41 -28.09 -6.63
C ALA A 50 -7.22 -29.35 -7.50
N GLU A 51 -6.12 -29.42 -8.27
CA GLU A 51 -5.75 -30.58 -9.06
C GLU A 51 -5.52 -31.82 -8.17
N LEU A 52 -4.73 -31.66 -7.10
CA LEU A 52 -4.46 -32.75 -6.15
C LEU A 52 -5.72 -33.19 -5.41
N ASP A 53 -6.56 -32.25 -4.98
CA ASP A 53 -7.83 -32.57 -4.29
C ASP A 53 -8.76 -33.35 -5.21
N ALA A 54 -8.89 -32.96 -6.49
CA ALA A 54 -9.68 -33.69 -7.47
C ALA A 54 -9.20 -35.13 -7.64
N VAL A 55 -7.88 -35.35 -7.69
CA VAL A 55 -7.27 -36.69 -7.77
C VAL A 55 -7.59 -37.51 -6.53
N VAL A 56 -7.41 -36.95 -5.32
CA VAL A 56 -7.73 -37.65 -4.06
C VAL A 56 -9.21 -38.00 -4.01
N ARG A 57 -10.11 -37.07 -4.35
CA ARG A 57 -11.56 -37.33 -4.36
C ARG A 57 -11.94 -38.44 -5.33
N MET A 58 -11.38 -38.44 -6.54
CA MET A 58 -11.59 -39.50 -7.53
C MET A 58 -11.17 -40.86 -6.97
N TYR A 59 -9.96 -40.99 -6.41
CA TYR A 59 -9.49 -42.29 -5.90
C TYR A 59 -10.22 -42.74 -4.64
N ARG A 60 -10.62 -41.83 -3.75
CA ARG A 60 -11.49 -42.15 -2.60
C ARG A 60 -12.85 -42.68 -3.05
N GLN A 61 -13.46 -42.09 -4.08
CA GLN A 61 -14.70 -42.60 -4.67
C GLN A 61 -14.52 -44.01 -5.24
N ARG A 62 -13.40 -44.24 -5.94
CA ARG A 62 -13.08 -45.55 -6.51
C ARG A 62 -12.87 -46.62 -5.44
N ILE A 63 -12.15 -46.29 -4.37
CA ILE A 63 -12.01 -47.15 -3.18
C ILE A 63 -13.39 -47.49 -2.62
N ALA A 64 -14.24 -46.48 -2.42
CA ALA A 64 -15.58 -46.69 -1.89
C ALA A 64 -16.43 -47.60 -2.80
N ALA A 65 -16.36 -47.42 -4.12
CA ALA A 65 -17.08 -48.25 -5.09
C ALA A 65 -16.66 -49.73 -5.03
N MET A 66 -15.35 -50.01 -4.88
CA MET A 66 -14.87 -51.39 -4.67
C MET A 66 -15.36 -51.98 -3.35
N MET A 67 -15.51 -51.17 -2.29
CA MET A 67 -15.96 -51.63 -0.97
C MET A 67 -17.48 -51.84 -0.87
N THR A 68 -18.27 -51.16 -1.70
CA THR A 68 -19.74 -51.28 -1.73
C THR A 68 -20.23 -52.24 -2.81
N GLY A 69 -19.33 -52.83 -3.60
CA GLY A 69 -19.67 -53.72 -4.72
C GLY A 69 -20.15 -52.99 -5.98
N ALA A 70 -20.01 -51.66 -6.05
CA ALA A 70 -20.31 -50.87 -7.24
C ALA A 70 -19.23 -50.98 -8.33
N GLU A 71 -17.99 -51.36 -7.96
CA GLU A 71 -16.91 -51.75 -8.87
C GLU A 71 -16.38 -53.14 -8.47
N PRO A 72 -15.93 -53.99 -9.42
CA PRO A 72 -15.30 -55.27 -9.09
C PRO A 72 -14.10 -55.09 -8.17
N PHE A 73 -14.04 -55.89 -7.11
CA PHE A 73 -12.92 -55.85 -6.17
C PHE A 73 -11.71 -56.62 -6.72
N SER A 74 -10.53 -55.99 -6.65
CA SER A 74 -9.23 -56.63 -6.87
C SER A 74 -8.27 -56.16 -5.80
N ILE A 75 -7.63 -57.11 -5.10
CA ILE A 75 -6.73 -56.81 -3.99
C ILE A 75 -5.50 -55.99 -4.45
N ASP A 76 -4.94 -56.30 -5.62
CA ASP A 76 -3.77 -55.61 -6.17
C ASP A 76 -4.13 -54.16 -6.57
N ASN A 77 -5.29 -53.99 -7.22
CA ASN A 77 -5.78 -52.68 -7.63
C ASN A 77 -6.11 -51.81 -6.41
N PHE A 78 -6.82 -52.39 -5.43
CA PHE A 78 -7.14 -51.71 -4.18
C PHE A 78 -5.89 -51.25 -3.43
N THR A 79 -4.91 -52.15 -3.25
CA THR A 79 -3.66 -51.84 -2.54
C THR A 79 -2.87 -50.75 -3.26
N SER A 80 -2.79 -50.82 -4.59
CA SER A 80 -2.09 -49.83 -5.41
C SER A 80 -2.76 -48.45 -5.34
N ILE A 81 -4.09 -48.40 -5.49
CA ILE A 81 -4.86 -47.16 -5.38
C ILE A 81 -4.71 -46.55 -3.99
N ARG A 82 -4.80 -47.36 -2.92
CA ARG A 82 -4.65 -46.87 -1.55
C ARG A 82 -3.28 -46.24 -1.32
N ARG A 83 -2.19 -46.93 -1.67
CA ARG A 83 -0.82 -46.41 -1.51
C ARG A 83 -0.57 -45.13 -2.33
N TYR A 84 -1.10 -45.09 -3.55
CA TYR A 84 -1.01 -43.88 -4.37
C TYR A 84 -1.80 -42.72 -3.76
N THR A 85 -3.00 -42.99 -3.25
CA THR A 85 -3.85 -41.98 -2.58
C THR A 85 -3.15 -41.40 -1.36
N GLU A 86 -2.53 -42.23 -0.51
CA GLU A 86 -1.72 -41.78 0.64
C GLU A 86 -0.62 -40.81 0.20
N THR A 87 0.10 -41.13 -0.89
CA THR A 87 1.15 -40.25 -1.44
C THR A 87 0.59 -38.92 -1.97
N VAL A 88 -0.57 -38.94 -2.64
CA VAL A 88 -1.20 -37.71 -3.16
C VAL A 88 -1.79 -36.86 -2.02
N GLU A 89 -2.31 -37.49 -0.96
CA GLU A 89 -2.80 -36.81 0.24
C GLU A 89 -1.67 -36.04 0.96
N GLU A 90 -0.47 -36.62 1.06
CA GLU A 90 0.71 -35.91 1.57
C GLU A 90 1.05 -34.68 0.71
N ARG A 91 1.02 -34.83 -0.62
CA ARG A 91 1.24 -33.70 -1.55
C ARG A 91 0.15 -32.64 -1.44
N LEU A 92 -1.10 -33.05 -1.26
CA LEU A 92 -2.24 -32.16 -1.06
C LEU A 92 -2.08 -31.33 0.22
N ALA A 93 -1.67 -31.98 1.32
CA ALA A 93 -1.37 -31.29 2.58
C ALA A 93 -0.25 -30.26 2.41
N HIS A 94 0.81 -30.60 1.66
CA HIS A 94 1.88 -29.65 1.34
C HIS A 94 1.38 -28.48 0.49
N ALA A 95 0.63 -28.75 -0.59
CA ALA A 95 0.05 -27.71 -1.44
C ALA A 95 -0.92 -26.80 -0.66
N GLN A 96 -1.64 -27.34 0.32
CA GLN A 96 -2.50 -26.56 1.21
C GLN A 96 -1.68 -25.63 2.12
N SER A 97 -0.51 -26.06 2.60
CA SER A 97 0.44 -25.19 3.33
C SER A 97 0.94 -24.06 2.44
N GLU A 98 1.42 -24.38 1.23
CA GLU A 98 1.88 -23.38 0.25
C GLU A 98 0.80 -22.34 -0.05
N LEU A 99 -0.45 -22.77 -0.25
CA LEU A 99 -1.58 -21.89 -0.50
C LEU A 99 -1.85 -20.96 0.69
N ASN A 100 -1.76 -21.48 1.92
CA ASN A 100 -1.95 -20.69 3.13
C ASN A 100 -0.84 -19.66 3.31
N GLU A 101 0.41 -20.05 3.06
CA GLU A 101 1.57 -19.16 3.09
C GLU A 101 1.44 -18.05 2.04
N ALA A 102 1.05 -18.38 0.81
CA ALA A 102 0.84 -17.41 -0.25
C ALA A 102 -0.29 -16.41 0.09
N ARG A 103 -1.38 -16.88 0.71
CA ARG A 103 -2.47 -16.02 1.20
C ARG A 103 -2.00 -15.10 2.33
N ALA A 104 -1.20 -15.60 3.26
CA ALA A 104 -0.62 -14.80 4.33
C ALA A 104 0.32 -13.71 3.77
N ALA A 105 1.11 -14.03 2.73
CA ALA A 105 1.96 -13.06 2.06
C ALA A 105 1.16 -11.93 1.39
N ILE A 106 0.01 -12.24 0.77
CA ILE A 106 -0.90 -11.22 0.22
C ILE A 106 -1.42 -10.31 1.33
N ALA A 107 -1.87 -10.88 2.45
CA ALA A 107 -2.39 -10.11 3.58
C ALA A 107 -1.31 -9.16 4.15
N ALA A 108 -0.08 -9.63 4.31
CA ALA A 108 1.05 -8.80 4.72
C ALA A 108 1.31 -7.64 3.74
N LYS A 109 1.24 -7.90 2.42
CA LYS A 109 1.39 -6.84 1.40
C LYS A 109 0.24 -5.84 1.41
N ASP A 110 -0.98 -6.28 1.70
CA ASP A 110 -2.13 -5.39 1.87
C ASP A 110 -1.94 -4.45 3.07
N GLU A 111 -1.41 -4.94 4.19
CA GLU A 111 -1.05 -4.11 5.35
C GLU A 111 0.06 -3.10 5.02
N GLU A 112 1.12 -3.52 4.32
CA GLU A 112 2.20 -2.65 3.87
C GLU A 112 1.68 -1.53 2.95
N ILE A 113 0.77 -1.85 2.03
CA ILE A 113 0.13 -0.88 1.13
C ILE A 113 -0.74 0.10 1.91
N ALA A 114 -1.52 -0.38 2.88
CA ALA A 114 -2.33 0.47 3.74
C ALA A 114 -1.47 1.42 4.59
N ALA A 115 -0.33 0.94 5.11
CA ALA A 115 0.65 1.78 5.79
C ALA A 115 1.24 2.85 4.86
N ALA A 116 1.70 2.47 3.66
CA ALA A 116 2.27 3.40 2.69
C ALA A 116 1.26 4.50 2.27
N ARG A 117 -0.03 4.15 2.11
CA ARG A 117 -1.09 5.12 1.81
C ARG A 117 -1.28 6.13 2.95
N ARG A 118 -1.21 5.67 4.21
CA ARG A 118 -1.26 6.56 5.38
C ARG A 118 -0.06 7.51 5.41
N ASP A 119 1.13 7.02 5.12
CA ASP A 119 2.35 7.85 5.09
C ASP A 119 2.26 8.95 4.02
N ILE A 120 1.77 8.62 2.83
CA ILE A 120 1.51 9.59 1.76
C ILE A 120 0.50 10.65 2.23
N ALA A 121 -0.63 10.24 2.80
CA ALA A 121 -1.65 11.17 3.28
C ALA A 121 -1.09 12.12 4.37
N GLN A 122 -0.31 11.59 5.31
CA GLN A 122 0.35 12.40 6.34
C GLN A 122 1.38 13.36 5.76
N ASN A 123 2.17 12.92 4.78
CA ASN A 123 3.15 13.79 4.13
C ASN A 123 2.48 14.94 3.37
N ARG A 124 1.40 14.65 2.64
CA ARG A 124 0.59 15.68 1.96
C ARG A 124 0.02 16.69 2.95
N GLY A 125 -0.58 16.23 4.05
CA GLY A 125 -1.07 17.16 5.09
C GLY A 125 0.03 18.06 5.64
N ARG A 126 1.27 17.57 5.76
CA ARG A 126 2.42 18.39 6.18
C ARG A 126 2.87 19.39 5.11
N ILE A 127 2.73 19.06 3.82
CA ILE A 127 2.98 20.00 2.71
C ILE A 127 1.97 21.13 2.78
N ASP A 128 0.67 20.80 2.85
CA ASP A 128 -0.42 21.78 2.93
C ASP A 128 -0.23 22.74 4.11
N MET A 129 0.16 22.22 5.28
CA MET A 129 0.48 23.05 6.45
C MET A 129 1.66 24.01 6.21
N CYS A 130 2.70 23.56 5.51
CA CYS A 130 3.84 24.43 5.17
C CYS A 130 3.38 25.55 4.23
N GLU A 131 2.59 25.22 3.21
CA GLU A 131 2.06 26.20 2.25
C GLU A 131 1.14 27.22 2.90
N GLN A 132 0.19 26.77 3.72
CA GLN A 132 -0.73 27.66 4.45
C GLN A 132 0.05 28.62 5.37
N ARG A 133 1.10 28.12 6.03
CA ARG A 133 1.90 28.96 6.93
C ARG A 133 2.78 29.95 6.18
N VAL A 134 3.28 29.58 5.00
CA VAL A 134 3.97 30.51 4.09
C VAL A 134 3.02 31.63 3.67
N LYS A 135 1.84 31.30 3.13
CA LYS A 135 0.83 32.29 2.70
C LYS A 135 0.46 33.25 3.82
N LYS A 136 0.27 32.75 5.04
CA LYS A 136 -0.05 33.59 6.21
C LYS A 136 1.09 34.56 6.56
N LEU A 137 2.35 34.11 6.48
CA LEU A 137 3.50 34.97 6.77
C LEU A 137 3.72 36.01 5.68
N GLU A 138 3.52 35.65 4.41
CA GLU A 138 3.57 36.57 3.28
C GLU A 138 2.50 37.68 3.44
N ALA A 139 1.24 37.31 3.72
CA ALA A 139 0.17 38.28 3.95
C ALA A 139 0.45 39.23 5.14
N VAL A 140 1.10 38.77 6.20
CA VAL A 140 1.51 39.63 7.32
C VAL A 140 2.60 40.61 6.91
N LEU A 141 3.57 40.18 6.09
CA LEU A 141 4.62 41.06 5.58
C LEU A 141 4.07 42.10 4.62
N ASP A 142 3.15 41.71 3.74
CA ASP A 142 2.49 42.62 2.81
C ASP A 142 1.66 43.67 3.55
N GLY A 143 0.95 43.27 4.63
CA GLY A 143 0.23 44.20 5.50
C GLY A 143 1.14 45.22 6.18
N ILE A 144 2.27 44.77 6.74
CA ILE A 144 3.26 45.67 7.36
C ILE A 144 3.84 46.67 6.33
N ALA A 145 4.07 46.21 5.10
CA ALA A 145 4.58 47.08 4.04
C ALA A 145 3.53 48.14 3.62
N ALA A 146 2.27 47.74 3.48
CA ALA A 146 1.17 48.65 3.17
C ALA A 146 0.96 49.69 4.27
N ASP A 147 0.95 49.27 5.54
CA ASP A 147 0.81 50.19 6.69
C ASP A 147 1.94 51.24 6.69
N ALA A 148 3.18 50.84 6.38
CA ALA A 148 4.32 51.76 6.31
C ALA A 148 4.23 52.75 5.13
N GLU A 149 3.71 52.32 3.97
CA GLU A 149 3.47 53.20 2.82
C GLU A 149 2.36 54.23 3.10
N ASP A 150 1.30 53.81 3.81
CA ASP A 150 0.20 54.69 4.21
C ASP A 150 0.70 55.75 5.22
N GLU A 151 1.48 55.35 6.23
CA GLU A 151 2.12 56.28 7.18
C GLU A 151 3.01 57.32 6.46
N GLU A 152 3.87 56.88 5.53
CA GLU A 152 4.73 57.79 4.74
C GLU A 152 3.88 58.77 3.90
N THR A 153 2.79 58.28 3.32
CA THR A 153 1.88 59.11 2.51
C THR A 153 1.16 60.16 3.35
N GLU A 154 0.69 59.79 4.55
CA GLU A 154 0.07 60.72 5.50
C GLU A 154 1.07 61.79 5.98
N GLU A 155 2.29 61.39 6.35
CA GLU A 155 3.34 62.33 6.76
C GLU A 155 3.69 63.32 5.64
N MET A 156 3.81 62.83 4.40
CA MET A 156 4.03 63.69 3.22
C MET A 156 2.87 64.65 2.97
N ALA A 157 1.63 64.21 3.17
CA ALA A 157 0.45 65.07 3.03
C ALA A 157 0.43 66.17 4.11
N LEU A 158 0.72 65.82 5.37
CA LEU A 158 0.82 66.76 6.49
C LEU A 158 1.96 67.77 6.30
N ALA A 159 3.13 67.32 5.85
CA ALA A 159 4.27 68.20 5.56
C ALA A 159 3.97 69.22 4.44
N ARG A 160 3.10 68.87 3.48
CA ARG A 160 2.62 69.79 2.43
C ARG A 160 1.58 70.79 2.95
N LEU A 161 0.72 70.39 3.89
CA LEU A 161 -0.25 71.28 4.54
C LEU A 161 0.40 72.29 5.49
N GLY A 162 1.44 71.88 6.24
CA GLY A 162 2.16 72.76 7.19
C GLY A 162 3.13 73.77 6.56
N ARG A 163 3.27 73.78 5.23
CA ARG A 163 4.07 74.78 4.47
C ARG A 163 3.24 75.90 3.84
N LYS A 164 1.95 75.99 4.15
CA LYS A 164 1.08 77.14 3.83
C LYS A 164 0.87 77.99 5.07
#